data_AF-A0A955YBJ2-F1
#
_entry.id   AF-A0A955YBJ2-F1
#
_cell.length_a   1.000
_cell.length_b   1.000
_cell.length_c   1.000
_cell.angle_alpha   90.00
_cell.angle_beta   90.00
_cell.angle_gamma   90.00
#
_symmetry.space_group_name_H-M   'P 1'
#
loop_
_entity.id
_entity.type
_entity.pdbx_description
1 polymer ?
#
loop_
_entity_poly.entity_id
_entity_poly.type
_entity_poly.pdbx_seq_one_letter_code
_entity_poly.pdbx_strand_id
1 'polypeptide(L)'
;GLAWLDAGGDAPSFLWLHYFDVHQPYTPAPRFRPAGEPPPGVGWRFDRFREVRSGHFVPDEAQRDWIARLYLAEVRQLDAELGRLLDALRARGRYDDALIVLVSDHGEELWDHGGFEHGHTVHDELLRVPLFVKLPGARHAGVVRGPVSIEAVAPTVLALCGQDAAGAWLSSAPLVGPDGAPRAPG
;
A
#
# COMPACT_ATOMS: atom_id res chain seq x y z
N GLY A 1 -12.25 3.90 -17.02
CA GLY A 1 -12.95 4.91 -16.19
C GLY A 1 -13.42 4.28 -14.88
N LEU A 2 -13.96 5.07 -13.94
CA LEU A 2 -14.47 4.59 -12.64
C LEU A 2 -16.01 4.42 -12.59
N ALA A 3 -16.66 4.31 -13.76
CA ALA A 3 -18.12 4.16 -13.86
C ALA A 3 -18.63 2.85 -13.24
N TRP A 4 -17.77 1.85 -13.07
CA TRP A 4 -18.12 0.61 -12.38
C TRP A 4 -18.41 0.83 -10.88
N LEU A 5 -18.00 1.95 -10.28
CA LEU A 5 -18.40 2.33 -8.92
C LEU A 5 -19.91 2.57 -8.79
N ASP A 6 -20.60 2.81 -9.91
CA ASP A 6 -22.05 3.01 -9.96
C ASP A 6 -22.82 1.67 -10.06
N ALA A 7 -22.11 0.56 -10.29
CA ALA A 7 -22.70 -0.76 -10.27
C ALA A 7 -23.13 -1.13 -8.84
N GLY A 8 -24.36 -1.64 -8.68
CA GLY A 8 -24.90 -2.07 -7.38
C GLY A 8 -25.87 -1.10 -6.70
N GLY A 9 -26.07 0.11 -7.24
CA GLY A 9 -27.00 1.08 -6.65
C GLY A 9 -26.64 1.41 -5.20
N ASP A 10 -27.63 1.56 -4.32
CA ASP A 10 -27.43 1.95 -2.92
C ASP A 10 -27.20 0.75 -1.97
N ALA A 11 -27.07 -0.47 -2.49
CA ALA A 11 -26.82 -1.64 -1.65
C ALA A 11 -25.40 -1.60 -1.04
N PRO A 12 -25.19 -2.11 0.18
CA PRO A 12 -23.85 -2.27 0.74
C PRO A 12 -22.98 -3.14 -0.18
N SER A 13 -21.80 -2.63 -0.50
CA SER A 13 -20.86 -3.30 -1.42
C SER A 13 -19.51 -3.51 -0.75
N PHE A 14 -18.89 -4.67 -0.98
CA PHE A 14 -17.49 -4.91 -0.67
C PHE A 14 -16.66 -4.79 -1.95
N LEU A 15 -15.58 -4.02 -1.88
CA LEU A 15 -14.67 -3.81 -2.98
C LEU A 15 -13.25 -4.14 -2.55
N TRP A 16 -12.60 -5.03 -3.29
CA TRP A 16 -11.18 -5.29 -3.19
C TRP A 16 -10.47 -4.80 -4.45
N LEU A 17 -9.54 -3.86 -4.27
CA LEU A 17 -8.70 -3.33 -5.33
C LEU A 17 -7.26 -3.69 -5.03
N HIS A 18 -6.62 -4.37 -5.98
CA HIS A 18 -5.22 -4.72 -5.91
C HIS A 18 -4.45 -3.87 -6.92
N TYR A 19 -3.76 -2.85 -6.41
CA TYR A 19 -2.80 -2.08 -7.20
C TYR A 19 -1.49 -2.86 -7.27
N PHE A 20 -0.91 -2.93 -8.47
CA PHE A 20 0.36 -3.63 -8.72
C PHE A 20 1.50 -2.65 -9.01
N ASP A 21 1.21 -1.35 -9.19
CA ASP A 21 2.22 -0.30 -9.29
C ASP A 21 3.06 -0.25 -8.00
N VAL A 22 4.30 0.25 -8.09
CA VAL A 22 5.31 0.25 -6.99
C VAL A 22 6.00 -1.11 -6.82
N HIS A 23 5.62 -2.11 -7.62
CA HIS A 23 6.34 -3.37 -7.81
C HIS A 23 7.20 -3.32 -9.08
N GLN A 24 8.17 -4.21 -9.22
CA GLN A 24 8.98 -4.34 -10.43
C GLN A 24 8.13 -4.69 -11.67
N PRO A 25 8.48 -4.15 -12.86
CA PRO A 25 9.56 -3.19 -13.10
C PRO A 25 9.17 -1.74 -12.78
N TYR A 26 10.10 -0.94 -12.27
CA TYR A 26 9.85 0.49 -12.02
C TYR A 26 9.82 1.26 -13.34
N THR A 27 8.66 1.78 -13.73
CA THR A 27 8.38 2.42 -15.02
C THR A 27 7.40 3.60 -14.88
N PRO A 28 7.70 4.62 -14.07
CA PRO A 28 6.80 5.74 -13.85
C PRO A 28 6.43 6.45 -15.16
N ALA A 29 5.16 6.84 -15.28
CA ALA A 29 4.68 7.59 -16.44
C ALA A 29 5.44 8.92 -16.58
N PRO A 30 5.57 9.48 -17.80
CA PRO A 30 6.40 10.66 -18.05
C PRO A 30 6.17 11.84 -17.09
N ARG A 31 4.93 12.08 -16.65
CA ARG A 31 4.57 13.16 -15.72
C ARG A 31 5.08 12.96 -14.28
N PHE A 32 5.41 11.73 -13.88
CA PHE A 32 5.89 11.40 -12.53
C PHE A 32 7.38 11.14 -12.47
N ARG A 33 8.05 11.07 -13.63
CA ARG A 33 9.48 10.79 -13.71
C ARG A 33 10.29 11.72 -12.80
N PRO A 34 11.32 11.19 -12.12
CA PRO A 34 12.18 12.02 -11.28
C PRO A 34 12.88 13.09 -12.12
N ALA A 35 13.22 14.22 -11.48
CA ALA A 35 13.99 15.27 -12.13
C ALA A 35 15.44 14.82 -12.37
N GLY A 36 16.04 15.31 -13.46
CA GLY A 36 17.40 14.97 -13.88
C GLY A 36 17.42 13.99 -15.06
N GLU A 37 18.56 13.41 -15.35
CA GLU A 37 18.73 12.38 -16.38
C GLU A 37 19.22 11.07 -15.74
N PRO A 38 18.84 9.90 -16.27
CA PRO A 38 19.36 8.63 -15.80
C PRO A 38 20.89 8.58 -15.92
N PRO A 39 21.60 8.09 -14.89
CA PRO A 39 23.03 7.82 -15.02
C PRO A 39 23.28 6.72 -16.07
N PRO A 40 24.49 6.68 -16.67
CA PRO A 40 24.85 5.66 -17.64
C PRO A 40 24.54 4.24 -17.15
N GLY A 41 24.01 3.41 -18.04
CA GLY A 41 23.70 2.02 -17.73
C GLY A 41 22.34 1.79 -17.06
N VAL A 42 21.62 2.82 -16.60
CA VAL A 42 20.20 2.74 -16.21
C VAL A 42 19.36 3.70 -17.06
N GLY A 43 18.03 3.57 -17.02
CA GLY A 43 17.12 4.39 -17.83
C GLY A 43 15.94 4.93 -17.05
N TRP A 44 14.94 5.44 -17.77
CA TRP A 44 13.64 5.85 -17.22
C TRP A 44 12.73 4.68 -16.81
N ARG A 45 13.19 3.46 -17.07
CA ARG A 45 12.60 2.18 -16.68
C ARG A 45 13.71 1.32 -16.09
N PHE A 46 13.39 0.57 -15.04
CA PHE A 46 14.31 -0.39 -14.42
C PHE A 46 13.63 -1.76 -14.25
N ASP A 47 14.09 -2.76 -15.00
CA ASP A 47 13.56 -4.14 -14.99
C ASP A 47 14.62 -5.22 -14.77
N ARG A 48 15.83 -4.83 -14.33
CA ARG A 48 16.98 -5.72 -14.11
C ARG A 48 17.07 -6.28 -12.69
N PHE A 49 15.95 -6.40 -11.98
CA PHE A 49 15.90 -6.88 -10.60
C PHE A 49 16.54 -8.27 -10.44
N ARG A 50 16.36 -9.18 -11.41
CA ARG A 50 17.01 -10.50 -11.41
C ARG A 50 18.53 -10.41 -11.53
N GLU A 51 19.05 -9.47 -12.32
CA GLU A 51 20.49 -9.28 -12.49
C GLU A 51 21.11 -8.68 -11.22
N VAL A 52 20.41 -7.77 -10.54
CA VAL A 52 20.82 -7.29 -9.20
C VAL A 52 20.86 -8.43 -8.20
N ARG A 53 19.76 -9.19 -8.07
CA ARG A 53 19.65 -10.30 -7.09
C ARG A 53 20.66 -11.42 -7.35
N SER A 54 21.07 -11.64 -8.60
CA SER A 54 22.10 -12.63 -8.96
C SER A 54 23.53 -12.08 -8.93
N GLY A 55 23.71 -10.77 -8.74
CA GLY A 55 25.01 -10.11 -8.79
C GLY A 55 25.59 -9.90 -10.19
N HIS A 56 24.86 -10.23 -11.26
CA HIS A 56 25.26 -9.95 -12.64
C HIS A 56 25.22 -8.46 -12.99
N PHE A 57 24.45 -7.67 -12.24
CA PHE A 57 24.46 -6.22 -12.31
C PHE A 57 24.61 -5.65 -10.90
N VAL A 58 25.75 -5.03 -10.60
CA VAL A 58 26.01 -4.37 -9.31
C VAL A 58 25.95 -2.86 -9.53
N PRO A 59 24.83 -2.19 -9.20
CA PRO A 59 24.71 -0.76 -9.40
C PRO A 59 25.65 0.01 -8.47
N ASP A 60 26.26 1.06 -9.01
CA ASP A 60 26.96 2.07 -8.22
C ASP A 60 25.98 2.96 -7.44
N GLU A 61 26.50 3.88 -6.62
CA GLU A 61 25.69 4.77 -5.79
C GLU A 61 24.74 5.65 -6.60
N ALA A 62 25.18 6.19 -7.73
CA ALA A 62 24.36 7.05 -8.58
C ALA A 62 23.21 6.25 -9.22
N GLN A 63 23.49 5.03 -9.65
CA GLN A 63 22.49 4.12 -10.19
C GLN A 63 21.48 3.68 -9.11
N ARG A 64 21.92 3.38 -7.88
CA ARG A 64 21.03 3.03 -6.76
C ARG A 64 20.11 4.18 -6.39
N ASP A 65 20.63 5.39 -6.23
CA ASP A 65 19.84 6.60 -5.99
C ASP A 65 18.81 6.82 -7.11
N TRP A 66 19.23 6.66 -8.38
CA TRP A 66 18.30 6.78 -9.50
C TRP A 66 17.18 5.72 -9.47
N ILE A 67 17.51 4.45 -9.17
CA ILE A 67 16.53 3.37 -9.05
C ILE A 67 15.54 3.65 -7.91
N ALA A 68 16.02 4.11 -6.74
CA ALA A 68 15.18 4.52 -5.63
C ALA A 68 14.25 5.68 -6.01
N ARG A 69 14.72 6.64 -6.82
CA ARG A 69 13.88 7.73 -7.35
C ARG A 69 12.81 7.24 -8.32
N LEU A 70 13.07 6.18 -9.09
CA LEU A 70 12.04 5.56 -9.93
C LEU A 70 10.96 4.89 -9.07
N TYR A 71 11.35 4.17 -8.01
CA TYR A 71 10.41 3.60 -7.04
C TYR A 71 9.54 4.70 -6.40
N LEU A 72 10.15 5.78 -5.89
CA LEU A 72 9.42 6.91 -5.31
C LEU A 72 8.52 7.64 -6.32
N ALA A 73 8.90 7.67 -7.60
CA ALA A 73 8.05 8.20 -8.67
C ALA A 73 6.80 7.33 -8.90
N GLU A 74 6.92 6.01 -8.78
CA GLU A 74 5.75 5.11 -8.82
C GLU A 74 4.87 5.27 -7.59
N VAL A 75 5.45 5.47 -6.39
CA VAL A 75 4.67 5.79 -5.18
C VAL A 75 3.82 7.05 -5.40
N ARG A 76 4.40 8.11 -5.98
CA ARG A 76 3.68 9.34 -6.32
C ARG A 76 2.60 9.12 -7.39
N GLN A 77 2.88 8.25 -8.36
CA GLN A 77 1.90 7.87 -9.37
C GLN A 77 0.71 7.14 -8.74
N LEU A 78 0.97 6.16 -7.88
CA LEU A 78 -0.06 5.42 -7.14
C LEU A 78 -0.87 6.33 -6.24
N ASP A 79 -0.22 7.25 -5.51
CA ASP A 79 -0.89 8.26 -4.68
C ASP A 79 -1.89 9.10 -5.49
N ALA A 80 -1.49 9.56 -6.68
CA ALA A 80 -2.38 10.32 -7.56
C ALA A 80 -3.57 9.49 -8.07
N GLU A 81 -3.36 8.21 -8.40
CA GLU A 81 -4.43 7.31 -8.84
C GLU A 81 -5.38 6.92 -7.70
N LEU A 82 -4.86 6.78 -6.48
CA LEU A 82 -5.66 6.61 -5.27
C LEU A 82 -6.48 7.87 -4.99
N GLY A 83 -5.88 9.06 -5.10
CA GLY A 83 -6.57 10.34 -4.99
C GLY A 83 -7.77 10.43 -5.94
N ARG A 84 -7.57 10.04 -7.21
CA ARG A 84 -8.65 9.96 -8.21
C ARG A 84 -9.79 9.01 -7.81
N LEU A 85 -9.47 7.87 -7.19
CA LEU A 85 -10.47 6.94 -6.68
C LEU A 85 -11.24 7.55 -5.50
N LEU A 86 -10.55 8.12 -4.52
CA LEU A 86 -11.16 8.71 -3.33
C LEU A 86 -12.05 9.90 -3.71
N ASP A 87 -11.61 10.74 -4.64
CA ASP A 87 -12.40 11.86 -5.18
C ASP A 87 -13.65 11.37 -5.93
N ALA A 88 -13.54 10.27 -6.67
CA ALA A 88 -14.69 9.66 -7.33
C ALA A 88 -15.72 9.10 -6.31
N LEU A 89 -15.27 8.58 -5.17
CA LEU A 89 -16.15 8.18 -4.06
C LEU A 89 -16.80 9.39 -3.39
N ARG A 90 -16.07 10.50 -3.20
CA ARG A 90 -16.61 11.76 -2.64
C ARG A 90 -17.68 12.35 -3.54
N ALA A 91 -17.41 12.43 -4.85
CA ALA A 91 -18.37 12.94 -5.83
C ALA A 91 -19.69 12.14 -5.89
N ARG A 92 -19.67 10.89 -5.43
CA ARG A 92 -20.84 10.00 -5.34
C ARG A 92 -21.50 9.98 -3.95
N GLY A 93 -21.00 10.78 -3.00
CA GLY A 93 -21.47 10.77 -1.61
C GLY A 93 -21.16 9.47 -0.85
N ARG A 94 -20.31 8.58 -1.39
CA ARG A 94 -19.99 7.29 -0.79
C ARG A 94 -18.79 7.32 0.15
N TYR A 95 -17.92 8.32 -0.01
CA TYR A 95 -16.67 8.39 0.76
C TYR A 95 -16.93 8.46 2.27
N ASP A 96 -17.88 9.28 2.73
CA ASP A 96 -18.08 9.51 4.16
C ASP A 96 -18.65 8.29 4.89
N ASP A 97 -19.51 7.51 4.23
CA ASP A 97 -20.11 6.29 4.80
C ASP A 97 -19.22 5.04 4.61
N ALA A 98 -18.22 5.09 3.73
CA ALA A 98 -17.35 3.95 3.48
C ALA A 98 -16.39 3.65 4.65
N LEU A 99 -16.23 2.36 4.97
CA LEU A 99 -15.00 1.84 5.58
C LEU A 99 -13.95 1.71 4.48
N ILE A 100 -12.80 2.37 4.63
CA ILE A 100 -11.69 2.31 3.67
C ILE A 100 -10.45 1.80 4.39
N VAL A 101 -9.89 0.70 3.89
CA VAL A 101 -8.61 0.15 4.36
C VAL A 101 -7.61 0.22 3.22
N LEU A 102 -6.48 0.89 3.46
CA LEU A 102 -5.32 0.89 2.57
C LEU A 102 -4.20 0.17 3.30
N VAL A 103 -3.61 -0.84 2.66
CA VAL A 103 -2.53 -1.64 3.25
C VAL A 103 -1.58 -2.11 2.15
N SER A 104 -0.28 -2.16 2.44
CA SER A 104 0.69 -2.90 1.63
C SER A 104 0.89 -4.29 2.20
N ASP A 105 1.09 -5.29 1.35
CA ASP A 105 1.34 -6.67 1.74
C ASP A 105 2.77 -6.87 2.27
N HIS A 106 3.74 -6.16 1.70
CA HIS A 106 5.11 -6.05 2.20
C HIS A 106 5.72 -4.69 1.80
N GLY A 107 6.95 -4.43 2.26
CA GLY A 107 7.75 -3.29 1.88
C GLY A 107 8.77 -3.62 0.78
N GLU A 108 9.79 -2.80 0.62
CA GLU A 108 10.78 -2.89 -0.46
C GLU A 108 12.16 -2.48 0.07
N GLU A 109 13.19 -3.30 -0.14
CA GLU A 109 14.56 -2.97 0.24
C GLU A 109 15.29 -2.28 -0.93
N LEU A 110 15.91 -1.14 -0.64
CA LEU A 110 16.67 -0.32 -1.59
C LEU A 110 18.12 -0.18 -1.12
N TRP A 111 18.78 -1.31 -0.88
CA TRP A 111 20.16 -1.43 -0.38
C TRP A 111 20.37 -0.96 1.06
N ASP A 112 19.31 -0.82 1.86
CA ASP A 112 19.35 -0.47 3.28
C ASP A 112 20.31 -1.37 4.08
N HIS A 113 20.29 -2.68 3.81
CA HIS A 113 21.23 -3.67 4.37
C HIS A 113 22.01 -4.40 3.27
N GLY A 114 22.15 -3.76 2.10
CA GLY A 114 22.82 -4.31 0.93
C GLY A 114 21.99 -5.29 0.10
N GLY A 115 20.76 -5.60 0.51
CA GLY A 115 19.78 -6.32 -0.28
C GLY A 115 19.07 -5.42 -1.30
N PHE A 116 18.24 -6.01 -2.14
CA PHE A 116 17.43 -5.28 -3.09
C PHE A 116 16.20 -6.10 -3.43
N GLU A 117 15.05 -5.41 -3.48
CA GLU A 117 13.73 -6.00 -3.63
C GLU A 117 13.20 -6.59 -2.31
N HIS A 118 12.47 -7.71 -2.33
CA HIS A 118 11.77 -8.24 -1.16
C HIS A 118 11.84 -9.77 -1.09
N GLY A 119 11.25 -10.34 -0.02
CA GLY A 119 11.11 -11.79 0.16
C GLY A 119 12.41 -12.53 0.49
N HIS A 120 13.42 -11.85 1.01
CA HIS A 120 14.71 -12.47 1.38
C HIS A 120 15.20 -12.15 2.79
N THR A 121 14.66 -11.11 3.44
CA THR A 121 15.04 -10.66 4.78
C THR A 121 13.78 -10.32 5.59
N VAL A 122 13.98 -9.98 6.87
CA VAL A 122 12.91 -9.60 7.82
C VAL A 122 13.21 -8.25 8.47
N HIS A 123 13.86 -7.36 7.71
CA HIS A 123 14.18 -6.02 8.16
C HIS A 123 12.97 -5.09 8.07
N ASP A 124 13.03 -3.95 8.78
CA ASP A 124 11.92 -3.01 8.91
C ASP A 124 11.43 -2.49 7.55
N GLU A 125 12.33 -2.26 6.58
CA GLU A 125 11.99 -1.83 5.23
C GLU A 125 11.11 -2.83 4.46
N LEU A 126 11.13 -4.12 4.83
CA LEU A 126 10.27 -5.15 4.25
C LEU A 126 9.01 -5.43 5.08
N LEU A 127 9.06 -5.22 6.39
CA LEU A 127 7.96 -5.57 7.30
C LEU A 127 7.06 -4.39 7.68
N ARG A 128 7.61 -3.18 7.75
CA ARG A 128 6.92 -1.99 8.23
C ARG A 128 6.18 -1.28 7.10
N VAL A 129 5.01 -1.81 6.81
CA VAL A 129 4.15 -1.35 5.71
C VAL A 129 3.17 -0.24 6.11
N PRO A 130 2.69 0.58 5.15
CA PRO A 130 1.56 1.47 5.39
C PRO A 130 0.30 0.66 5.70
N LEU A 131 -0.44 1.08 6.73
CA LEU A 131 -1.78 0.60 7.07
C LEU A 131 -2.62 1.79 7.52
N PHE A 132 -3.64 2.12 6.73
CA PHE A 132 -4.61 3.17 7.04
C PHE A 132 -6.01 2.57 7.12
N VAL A 133 -6.73 2.90 8.18
CA VAL A 133 -8.13 2.49 8.38
C VAL A 133 -8.96 3.74 8.58
N LYS A 134 -9.79 4.09 7.59
CA LYS A 134 -10.79 5.15 7.70
C LYS A 134 -12.13 4.52 8.03
N LEU A 135 -12.66 4.88 9.19
CA LEU A 135 -14.00 4.49 9.61
C LEU A 135 -15.06 5.42 8.99
N PRO A 136 -16.32 4.95 8.83
CA PRO A 136 -17.44 5.81 8.46
C PRO A 136 -17.53 7.06 9.35
N GLY A 137 -17.76 8.22 8.75
CA GLY A 137 -17.74 9.54 9.40
C GLY A 137 -16.36 10.04 9.84
N ALA A 138 -15.27 9.35 9.46
CA ALA A 138 -13.90 9.66 9.90
C ALA A 138 -13.73 9.73 11.43
N ARG A 139 -14.52 8.94 12.17
CA ARG A 139 -14.43 8.85 13.63
C ARG A 139 -13.07 8.31 14.08
N HIS A 140 -12.66 8.70 15.28
CA HIS A 140 -11.40 8.27 15.91
C HIS A 140 -10.13 8.56 15.08
N ALA A 141 -10.11 9.69 14.36
CA ALA A 141 -8.92 10.13 13.65
C ALA A 141 -7.72 10.26 14.60
N GLY A 142 -6.60 9.62 14.24
CA GLY A 142 -5.40 9.61 15.05
C GLY A 142 -4.37 8.61 14.55
N VAL A 143 -3.27 8.51 15.28
CA VAL A 143 -2.18 7.56 15.01
C VAL A 143 -2.14 6.54 16.13
N VAL A 144 -2.29 5.26 15.80
CA VAL A 144 -2.01 4.16 16.73
C VAL A 144 -0.51 3.94 16.75
N ARG A 145 0.11 4.06 17.94
CA ARG A 145 1.54 3.82 18.12
C ARG A 145 1.77 2.42 18.65
N GLY A 146 2.71 1.69 18.03
CA GLY A 146 3.10 0.34 18.40
C GLY A 146 2.85 -0.65 17.26
N PRO A 147 3.35 -1.89 17.38
CA PRO A 147 3.26 -2.89 16.32
C PRO A 147 1.83 -3.40 16.15
N VAL A 148 1.39 -3.53 14.91
CA VAL A 148 0.16 -4.21 14.52
C VAL A 148 0.45 -5.12 13.33
N SER A 149 -0.38 -6.13 13.11
CA SER A 149 -0.24 -7.07 11.99
C SER A 149 -1.27 -6.81 10.91
N ILE A 150 -0.89 -6.96 9.64
CA ILE A 150 -1.83 -6.93 8.50
C ILE A 150 -2.84 -8.09 8.58
N GLU A 151 -2.52 -9.17 9.29
CA GLU A 151 -3.48 -10.26 9.57
C GLU A 151 -4.71 -9.79 10.33
N ALA A 152 -4.60 -8.68 11.08
CA ALA A 152 -5.70 -8.07 11.79
C ALA A 152 -6.69 -7.33 10.86
N VAL A 153 -6.38 -7.14 9.57
CA VAL A 153 -7.27 -6.43 8.63
C VAL A 153 -8.58 -7.19 8.42
N ALA A 154 -8.52 -8.48 8.08
CA ALA A 154 -9.71 -9.30 7.87
C ALA A 154 -10.66 -9.34 9.10
N PRO A 155 -10.18 -9.64 10.33
CA PRO A 155 -11.05 -9.61 11.51
C PRO A 155 -11.55 -8.20 11.83
N THR A 156 -10.79 -7.15 11.51
CA THR A 156 -11.24 -5.74 11.65
C THR A 156 -12.43 -5.44 10.74
N VAL A 157 -12.34 -5.82 9.46
CA VAL A 157 -13.43 -5.60 8.49
C VAL A 157 -14.68 -6.37 8.92
N LEU A 158 -14.54 -7.66 9.28
CA LEU A 158 -15.66 -8.47 9.76
C LEU A 158 -16.34 -7.85 10.97
N ALA A 159 -15.57 -7.46 12.00
CA ALA A 159 -16.09 -6.84 13.21
C ALA A 159 -16.85 -5.53 12.91
N LEU A 160 -16.31 -4.68 12.04
CA LEU A 160 -16.94 -3.41 11.64
C LEU A 160 -18.20 -3.60 10.78
N CYS A 161 -18.32 -4.74 10.10
CA CYS A 161 -19.51 -5.14 9.35
C CYS A 161 -20.51 -5.96 10.20
N GLY A 162 -20.32 -6.02 11.52
CA GLY A 162 -21.19 -6.77 12.44
C GLY A 162 -21.15 -8.28 12.25
N GLN A 163 -20.11 -8.80 11.61
CA GLN A 163 -19.88 -10.23 11.43
C GLN A 163 -19.00 -10.78 12.56
N ASP A 164 -19.23 -12.03 12.95
CA ASP A 164 -18.41 -12.68 13.97
C ASP A 164 -17.03 -13.04 13.41
N ALA A 165 -16.01 -12.30 13.85
CA ALA A 165 -14.62 -12.57 13.50
C ALA A 165 -14.04 -13.78 14.25
N ALA A 166 -14.63 -14.19 15.39
CA ALA A 166 -14.12 -15.28 16.22
C ALA A 166 -14.35 -16.67 15.59
N GLY A 167 -15.36 -16.81 14.72
CA GLY A 167 -15.65 -18.05 13.99
C GLY A 167 -14.75 -18.29 12.76
N ALA A 168 -13.90 -17.34 12.39
CA ALA A 168 -13.25 -17.31 11.08
C ALA A 168 -11.84 -17.96 11.02
N TRP A 169 -11.41 -18.72 12.04
CA TRP A 169 -10.05 -19.29 12.15
C TRP A 169 -8.93 -18.23 12.09
N LEU A 170 -9.24 -16.98 12.43
CA LEU A 170 -8.29 -15.87 12.35
C LEU A 170 -7.42 -15.86 13.62
N SER A 171 -6.10 -15.87 13.44
CA SER A 171 -5.12 -15.85 14.54
C SER A 171 -4.93 -14.47 15.18
N SER A 172 -5.48 -13.42 14.56
CA SER A 172 -5.31 -12.03 14.98
C SER A 172 -6.64 -11.42 15.48
N ALA A 173 -6.56 -10.59 16.51
CA ALA A 173 -7.70 -9.82 16.98
C ALA A 173 -7.96 -8.60 16.06
N PRO A 174 -9.22 -8.10 15.98
CA PRO A 174 -9.52 -6.85 15.29
C PRO A 174 -8.68 -5.68 15.82
N LEU A 175 -8.28 -4.75 14.95
CA LEU A 175 -7.58 -3.50 15.28
C LEU A 175 -8.44 -2.53 16.08
N VAL A 176 -9.75 -2.76 16.15
CA VAL A 176 -10.73 -1.90 16.82
C VAL A 176 -11.52 -2.66 17.90
N GLY A 177 -12.00 -1.91 18.88
CA GLY A 177 -12.98 -2.36 19.87
C GLY A 177 -14.40 -2.46 19.30
N PRO A 178 -15.36 -2.99 20.08
CA PRO A 178 -16.76 -3.09 19.65
C PRO A 178 -17.43 -1.76 19.30
N ASP A 179 -16.95 -0.65 19.89
CA ASP A 179 -17.37 0.72 19.60
C ASP A 179 -16.67 1.34 18.37
N GLY A 180 -15.75 0.59 17.76
CA GLY A 180 -14.90 1.08 16.67
C GLY A 180 -13.72 1.92 17.12
N ALA A 181 -13.48 2.08 18.42
CA ALA A 181 -12.29 2.77 18.92
C ALA A 181 -11.03 1.92 18.63
N PRO A 182 -9.89 2.53 18.27
CA PRO A 182 -8.65 1.79 18.06
C PRO A 182 -8.24 1.02 19.33
N ARG A 183 -7.83 -0.24 19.17
CA ARG A 183 -7.19 -0.98 20.25
C ARG A 183 -5.76 -0.50 20.43
N ALA A 184 -5.30 -0.47 21.68
CA ALA A 184 -3.87 -0.39 21.93
C ALA A 184 -3.20 -1.64 21.35
N PRO A 185 -2.07 -1.51 20.66
CA PRO A 185 -1.28 -2.67 20.26
C PRO A 185 -0.84 -3.44 21.51
N GLY A 186 -0.90 -4.77 21.41
CA GLY A 186 -0.53 -5.71 22.47
C GLY A 186 0.96 -5.98 22.55
#